data_AF-A0A2T8I3J6-F1
#
_entry.id   AF-A0A2T8I3J6-F1
#
_cell.length_a   1.000
_cell.length_b   1.000
_cell.length_c   1.000
_cell.angle_alpha   90.00
_cell.angle_beta   90.00
_cell.angle_gamma   90.00
#
_symmetry.space_group_name_H-M   'P 1'
#
loop_
_entity.id
_entity.type
_entity.pdbx_description
1 polymer ?
#
loop_
_entity_poly.entity_id
_entity_poly.type
_entity_poly.pdbx_seq_one_letter_code
_entity_poly.pdbx_strand_id
1 'polypeptide(L)'
;MALDIWTLDLECHGAAAGQEYVQREMDRDDICYFNLIEFIEEYGFNAIDYLYYKRRDSLVAIQLDADVMEMLKENERTKKVSLFVTR
;
A
#
# COMPACT_ATOMS: atom_id res chain seq x y z
N MET A 1 21.25 12.57 6.62
CA MET A 1 20.03 11.80 6.92
C MET A 1 19.82 10.90 5.73
N ALA A 2 19.92 9.57 5.89
CA ALA A 2 19.65 8.66 4.78
C ALA A 2 18.13 8.60 4.60
N LEU A 3 17.63 8.89 3.40
CA LEU A 3 16.23 8.72 3.07
C LEU A 3 15.92 7.22 3.10
N ASP A 4 14.97 6.81 3.92
CA ASP A 4 14.58 5.41 4.01
C ASP A 4 13.46 5.21 2.98
N ILE A 5 13.86 5.08 1.71
CA ILE A 5 12.92 4.98 0.58
C ILE A 5 12.39 3.56 0.47
N TRP A 6 11.07 3.45 0.31
CA TRP A 6 10.31 2.23 0.17
C TRP A 6 9.57 2.20 -1.16
N THR A 7 9.47 1.01 -1.74
CA THR A 7 8.69 0.77 -2.96
C THR A 7 7.33 0.18 -2.61
N LEU A 8 6.26 0.89 -2.94
CA LEU A 8 4.87 0.46 -2.83
C LEU A 8 4.39 -0.02 -4.20
N ASP A 9 4.00 -1.28 -4.29
CA ASP A 9 3.36 -1.86 -5.47
C ASP A 9 1.87 -2.06 -5.21
N LEU A 10 1.04 -1.20 -5.79
CA LEU A 10 -0.40 -1.21 -5.66
C LEU A 10 -1.03 -1.98 -6.83
N GLU A 11 -1.71 -3.07 -6.52
CA GLU A 11 -2.54 -3.83 -7.45
C GLU A 11 -4.01 -3.38 -7.29
N CYS A 12 -4.56 -2.82 -8.36
CA CYS A 12 -5.90 -2.20 -8.39
C CYS A 12 -6.88 -3.15 -9.07
N HIS A 13 -7.65 -3.90 -8.28
CA HIS A 13 -8.62 -4.84 -8.81
C HIS A 13 -9.99 -4.18 -9.00
N GLY A 14 -10.49 -4.16 -10.24
CA GLY A 14 -11.73 -3.46 -10.61
C GLY A 14 -11.53 -2.05 -11.18
N ALA A 15 -10.28 -1.60 -11.35
CA ALA A 15 -9.95 -0.39 -12.09
C ALA A 15 -10.17 -0.56 -13.60
N ALA A 16 -10.21 0.55 -14.34
CA ALA A 16 -10.27 0.53 -15.79
C ALA A 16 -9.07 -0.22 -16.40
N ALA A 17 -9.28 -0.94 -17.51
CA ALA A 17 -8.24 -1.73 -18.17
C ALA A 17 -6.98 -0.88 -18.44
N GLY A 18 -5.84 -1.29 -17.89
CA GLY A 18 -4.56 -0.57 -17.98
C GLY A 18 -4.09 0.16 -16.71
N GLN A 19 -4.89 0.21 -15.64
CA GLN A 19 -4.48 0.75 -14.33
C GLN A 19 -4.36 -0.32 -13.23
N GLU A 20 -4.22 -1.59 -13.63
CA GLU A 20 -4.23 -2.74 -12.72
C GLU A 20 -3.03 -2.80 -11.78
N TYR A 21 -1.93 -2.11 -12.10
CA TYR A 21 -0.70 -2.12 -11.32
C TYR A 21 0.00 -0.76 -11.34
N VAL A 22 0.35 -0.26 -10.15
CA VAL A 22 1.01 1.03 -9.94
C VAL A 22 2.15 0.83 -8.98
N GLN A 23 3.34 1.32 -9.33
CA GLN A 23 4.49 1.34 -8.42
C GLN A 23 4.82 2.78 -8.01
N ARG A 24 5.03 3.04 -6.72
CA ARG A 24 5.43 4.35 -6.19
C ARG A 24 6.55 4.20 -5.17
N GLU A 25 7.48 5.15 -5.18
CA GLU A 25 8.50 5.29 -4.14
C GLU A 25 8.05 6.33 -3.12
N MET A 26 8.13 6.00 -1.84
CA MET A 26 7.80 6.91 -0.72
C MET A 26 8.84 6.77 0.38
N ASP A 27 9.08 7.84 1.13
CA ASP A 27 9.87 7.74 2.36
C ASP A 27 9.07 6.96 3.41
N ARG A 28 9.76 6.15 4.21
CA ARG A 28 9.13 5.36 5.28
C ARG A 28 8.30 6.21 6.24
N ASP A 29 8.77 7.41 6.58
CA ASP A 29 8.07 8.31 7.49
C ASP A 29 6.77 8.85 6.87
N ASP A 30 6.64 8.83 5.53
CA ASP A 30 5.42 9.18 4.81
C ASP A 30 4.46 7.99 4.64
N ILE A 31 4.84 6.76 5.03
CA ILE A 31 3.96 5.58 4.90
C ILE A 31 3.11 5.45 6.17
N CYS A 32 1.95 6.10 6.16
CA CYS A 32 0.91 6.00 7.18
C CYS A 32 -0.44 5.65 6.58
N TYR A 33 -1.40 5.23 7.40
CA TYR A 33 -2.73 4.82 6.91
C TYR A 33 -3.40 5.94 6.11
N PHE A 34 -3.37 7.17 6.60
CA PHE A 34 -3.96 8.32 5.92
C PHE A 34 -3.34 8.57 4.55
N ASN A 35 -2.01 8.56 4.44
CA ASN A 35 -1.31 8.77 3.17
C ASN A 35 -1.55 7.62 2.18
N LEU A 36 -1.71 6.38 2.66
CA LEU A 36 -2.10 5.25 1.80
C LEU A 36 -3.53 5.39 1.28
N ILE A 37 -4.45 5.92 2.09
CA ILE A 37 -5.81 6.23 1.65
C ILE A 37 -5.79 7.35 0.61
N GLU A 38 -5.11 8.48 0.88
CA GLU A 38 -4.96 9.55 -0.12
C GLU A 38 -4.34 9.03 -1.42
N PHE A 39 -3.34 8.15 -1.32
CA PHE A 39 -2.71 7.53 -2.48
C PHE A 39 -3.69 6.72 -3.32
N ILE A 40 -4.53 5.86 -2.73
CA ILE A 40 -5.52 5.08 -3.51
C ILE A 40 -6.66 5.98 -4.05
N GLU A 41 -6.98 7.07 -3.36
CA GLU A 41 -7.97 8.06 -3.82
C GLU A 41 -7.52 8.77 -5.11
N GLU A 42 -6.21 8.99 -5.29
CA GLU A 42 -5.65 9.50 -6.55
C GLU A 42 -5.94 8.57 -7.76
N TYR A 43 -6.17 7.28 -7.52
CA TYR A 43 -6.50 6.29 -8.56
C TYR A 43 -8.00 5.98 -8.67
N GLY A 44 -8.85 6.73 -7.97
CA GLY A 44 -10.31 6.63 -8.06
C GLY A 44 -10.95 5.60 -7.14
N PHE A 45 -10.19 5.07 -6.18
CA PHE A 45 -10.73 4.34 -5.03
C PHE A 45 -11.16 5.33 -3.94
N ASN A 46 -11.88 4.87 -2.93
CA ASN A 46 -12.26 5.65 -1.75
C ASN A 46 -11.70 4.98 -0.50
N ALA A 47 -11.67 5.73 0.60
CA ALA A 47 -11.36 5.21 1.94
C ALA A 47 -12.26 4.02 2.41
N ILE A 48 -13.39 3.78 1.73
CA ILE A 48 -14.31 2.68 2.00
C ILE A 48 -13.92 1.42 1.22
N ASP A 49 -13.13 1.55 0.16
CA ASP A 49 -12.61 0.42 -0.58
C ASP A 49 -11.61 -0.34 0.28
N TYR A 50 -11.63 -1.66 0.17
CA TYR A 50 -10.86 -2.50 1.08
C TYR A 50 -9.39 -2.51 0.65
N LEU A 51 -8.53 -1.85 1.45
CA LEU A 51 -7.08 -1.87 1.29
C LEU A 51 -6.48 -3.07 2.03
N TYR A 52 -5.65 -3.83 1.32
CA TYR A 52 -4.92 -4.97 1.85
C TYR A 52 -3.44 -4.83 1.50
N TYR A 53 -2.57 -5.49 2.27
CA TYR A 53 -1.24 -5.84 1.78
C TYR A 53 -1.10 -7.34 1.60
N LYS A 54 -0.27 -7.71 0.64
CA LYS A 54 -0.05 -9.07 0.17
C LYS A 54 1.15 -9.65 0.91
N ARG A 55 0.88 -10.69 1.70
CA ARG A 55 1.88 -11.63 2.19
C ARG A 55 2.03 -12.79 1.20
N ARG A 56 3.04 -13.65 1.40
CA ARG A 56 3.28 -14.82 0.54
C ARG A 56 2.04 -15.68 0.30
N ASP A 57 1.22 -15.87 1.33
CA ASP A 57 0.10 -16.81 1.31
C ASP A 57 -1.23 -16.19 1.76
N SER A 58 -1.29 -14.88 2.00
CA SER A 58 -2.48 -14.23 2.58
C SER A 58 -2.57 -12.74 2.25
N LEU A 59 -3.78 -12.21 2.25
CA LEU A 59 -4.05 -10.77 2.22
C LEU A 59 -4.43 -10.32 3.62
N VAL A 60 -3.80 -9.26 4.11
CA VAL A 60 -4.07 -8.69 5.43
C VAL A 60 -4.65 -7.30 5.22
N ALA A 61 -5.84 -7.07 5.80
CA ALA A 61 -6.51 -5.79 5.69
C ALA A 61 -5.73 -4.71 6.44
N ILE A 62 -5.61 -3.53 5.85
CA ILE A 62 -5.07 -2.35 6.50
C ILE A 62 -6.25 -1.48 6.88
N GLN A 63 -6.48 -1.28 8.17
CA GLN A 63 -7.57 -0.45 8.69
C GLN A 63 -7.06 0.71 9.55
N LEU A 64 -5.85 0.60 10.08
CA LEU A 64 -5.21 1.62 10.91
C LEU A 64 -3.68 1.59 10.79
N ASP A 65 -3.03 2.61 11.35
CA ASP A 65 -1.57 2.73 11.34
C ASP A 65 -0.84 1.55 12.01
N ALA A 66 -1.47 0.83 12.95
CA ALA A 66 -0.85 -0.37 13.52
C ALA A 66 -0.66 -1.47 12.46
N ASP A 67 -1.61 -1.62 11.53
CA ASP A 67 -1.51 -2.60 10.44
C ASP A 67 -0.40 -2.19 9.46
N VAL A 68 -0.28 -0.89 9.19
CA VAL A 68 0.80 -0.32 8.36
C VAL A 68 2.16 -0.55 9.01
N MET A 69 2.29 -0.31 10.32
CA MET A 69 3.53 -0.53 11.06
C MET A 69 3.95 -2.01 11.05
N GLU A 70 3.00 -2.93 11.22
CA GLU A 70 3.30 -4.37 11.14
C GLU A 70 3.70 -4.77 9.72
N MET A 71 3.02 -4.26 8.69
CA MET A 71 3.40 -4.46 7.29
C MET A 71 4.84 -3.98 7.02
N LEU A 72 5.19 -2.76 7.45
CA LEU A 72 6.53 -2.22 7.29
C LEU A 72 7.54 -3.09 8.03
N LYS A 73 7.28 -3.47 9.27
CA LYS A 73 8.20 -4.32 10.05
C LYS A 73 8.47 -5.67 9.40
N GLU A 74 7.46 -6.29 8.78
CA GLU A 74 7.64 -7.55 8.03
C GLU A 74 8.48 -7.38 6.76
N ASN A 75 8.41 -6.21 6.12
CA ASN A 75 9.06 -5.92 4.85
C ASN A 75 10.33 -5.04 4.99
N GLU A 76 10.82 -4.84 6.22
CA GLU A 76 11.97 -3.97 6.52
C GLU A 76 13.25 -4.38 5.76
N ARG A 77 13.41 -5.69 5.51
CA ARG A 77 14.56 -6.22 4.78
C ARG A 77 14.52 -5.93 3.28
N THR A 78 13.34 -5.93 2.69
CA THR A 78 13.13 -5.75 1.25
C THR A 78 12.86 -4.28 0.90
N LYS A 79 12.39 -3.48 1.86
CA LYS A 79 11.90 -2.11 1.68
C LYS A 79 10.87 -2.01 0.54
N LYS A 80 10.10 -3.08 0.38
CA LYS A 80 9.15 -3.25 -0.70
C LYS A 80 7.90 -3.89 -0.14
N VAL A 81 6.75 -3.27 -0.40
CA VAL A 81 5.44 -3.74 0.04
C VAL A 81 4.51 -3.84 -1.16
N SER A 82 3.71 -4.90 -1.19
CA SER A 82 2.70 -5.10 -2.22
C SER A 82 1.33 -4.83 -1.59
N LEU A 83 0.68 -3.76 -2.03
CA LEU A 83 -0.66 -3.37 -1.69
C LEU A 83 -1.65 -3.91 -2.71
N PHE A 84 -2.85 -4.17 -2.25
CA PHE A 84 -3.96 -4.65 -3.06
C PHE A 84 -5.20 -3.90 -2.64
N VAL A 85 -5.87 -3.26 -3.60
CA VAL A 85 -7.14 -2.56 -3.36
C VAL A 85 -8.21 -3.15 -4.25
N THR A 86 -9.40 -3.32 -3.68
CA THR A 86 -10.58 -3.81 -4.38
C THR A 86 -11.80 -2.98 -4.03
N ARG A 87 -12.64 -2.77 -5.05
CA ARG A 87 -13.97 -2.14 -4.94
C ARG A 87 -15.06 -3.16 -4.62
#